data_AF-A0AAU0K9F5-F1
#
_entry.id   AF-A0AAU0K9F5-F1
#
_cell.length_a   1.000
_cell.length_b   1.000
_cell.length_c   1.000
_cell.angle_alpha   90.00
_cell.angle_beta   90.00
_cell.angle_gamma   90.00
#
_symmetry.space_group_name_H-M   'P 1'
#
loop_
_entity.id
_entity.type
_entity.pdbx_description
1 polymer ?
#
loop_
_entity_poly.entity_id
_entity_poly.type
_entity_poly.pdbx_seq_one_letter_code
_entity_poly.pdbx_strand_id
1 'polypeptide(L)'
;MNYEQFLEQMKEDLTARFDKDLQPELADVRIGIRDVEKLQGESYRGLSFRSGDSPVEANLNMTGAFQAYEAGRPYKDILGEVEV
;
A
#
# COMPACT_ATOMS: atom_id res chain seq x y z
N MET A 1 5.47 -7.68 14.45
CA MET A 1 5.72 -7.23 13.07
C MET A 1 6.15 -5.78 13.15
N ASN A 2 7.31 -5.43 12.61
CA ASN A 2 7.73 -4.03 12.53
C ASN A 2 7.09 -3.35 11.30
N TYR A 3 7.28 -2.04 11.17
CA TYR A 3 6.65 -1.28 10.07
C TYR A 3 7.08 -1.75 8.68
N GLU A 4 8.34 -2.14 8.50
CA GLU A 4 8.84 -2.63 7.23
C GLU A 4 8.20 -3.97 6.84
N GLN A 5 8.13 -4.91 7.79
CA GLN A 5 7.43 -6.18 7.60
C GLN A 5 5.94 -5.98 7.30
N PHE A 6 5.32 -4.98 7.93
CA PHE A 6 3.93 -4.61 7.67
C PHE A 6 3.72 -4.11 6.24
N LEU A 7 4.60 -3.23 5.76
CA LEU A 7 4.54 -2.74 4.39
C LEU A 7 4.77 -3.86 3.37
N GLU A 8 5.74 -4.74 3.61
CA GLU A 8 6.01 -5.89 2.73
C GLU A 8 4.80 -6.84 2.67
N GLN A 9 4.21 -7.18 3.81
CA GLN A 9 3.03 -8.03 3.85
C GLN A 9 1.84 -7.39 3.14
N MET A 10 1.56 -6.10 3.41
CA MET A 10 0.50 -5.36 2.70
C MET A 10 0.72 -5.33 1.19
N LYS A 11 1.96 -5.11 0.74
CA LYS A 11 2.29 -5.12 -0.69
C LYS A 11 2.00 -6.48 -1.31
N GLU A 12 2.42 -7.57 -0.68
CA GLU A 12 2.20 -8.93 -1.16
C GLU A 12 0.71 -9.28 -1.21
N ASP A 13 -0.03 -9.04 -0.13
CA ASP A 13 -1.45 -9.37 -0.02
C ASP A 13 -2.30 -8.55 -1.02
N LEU A 14 -2.00 -7.25 -1.18
CA LEU A 14 -2.68 -6.41 -2.17
C LEU A 14 -2.34 -6.86 -3.60
N THR A 15 -1.08 -7.17 -3.91
CA THR A 15 -0.67 -7.63 -5.25
C THR A 15 -1.41 -8.92 -5.62
N ALA A 16 -1.40 -9.92 -4.72
CA ALA A 16 -2.11 -11.17 -4.94
C ALA A 16 -3.63 -10.98 -5.11
N ARG A 17 -4.20 -9.97 -4.43
CA ARG A 17 -5.61 -9.62 -4.56
C ARG A 17 -5.93 -9.00 -5.91
N PHE A 18 -5.15 -8.00 -6.32
CA PHE A 18 -5.32 -7.35 -7.62
C PHE A 18 -5.13 -8.34 -8.77
N ASP A 19 -4.16 -9.26 -8.69
CA ASP A 19 -3.98 -10.33 -9.68
C ASP A 19 -5.20 -11.26 -9.79
N LYS A 20 -5.93 -11.48 -8.69
CA LYS A 20 -7.09 -12.36 -8.64
C LYS A 20 -8.39 -11.68 -9.07
N ASP A 21 -8.57 -10.42 -8.69
CA ASP A 21 -9.85 -9.73 -8.76
C ASP A 21 -9.93 -8.71 -9.90
N LEU A 22 -8.81 -8.21 -10.43
CA LEU A 22 -8.84 -7.27 -11.55
C LEU A 22 -9.12 -7.98 -12.87
N GLN A 23 -9.92 -7.31 -13.70
CA GLN A 23 -10.03 -7.68 -15.10
C GLN A 23 -8.64 -7.53 -15.75
N PRO A 24 -8.28 -8.38 -16.74
CA PRO A 24 -6.96 -8.37 -17.38
C PRO A 24 -6.52 -6.99 -17.91
N GLU A 25 -7.47 -6.12 -18.21
CA GLU A 25 -7.27 -4.75 -18.71
C GLU A 25 -6.79 -3.77 -17.62
N LEU A 26 -6.99 -4.11 -16.34
CA LEU A 26 -6.52 -3.37 -15.17
C LEU A 26 -5.34 -4.08 -14.47
N ALA A 27 -4.98 -5.29 -14.90
CA ALA A 27 -4.01 -6.17 -14.24
C ALA A 27 -2.55 -5.68 -14.23
N ASP A 28 -2.24 -4.50 -14.77
CA ASP A 28 -0.89 -3.91 -14.75
C ASP A 28 -0.71 -2.94 -13.56
N VAL A 29 -1.52 -3.05 -12.51
CA VAL A 29 -1.27 -2.28 -11.27
C VAL A 29 -0.04 -2.84 -10.57
N ARG A 30 1.03 -2.05 -10.53
CA ARG A 30 2.26 -2.34 -9.79
C ARG A 30 2.22 -1.65 -8.44
N ILE A 31 2.37 -2.45 -7.39
CA ILE A 31 2.43 -1.98 -6.01
C ILE A 31 3.88 -2.02 -5.53
N GLY A 32 4.36 -0.89 -5.02
CA GLY A 32 5.71 -0.74 -4.49
C GLY A 32 5.72 -0.21 -3.06
N ILE A 33 6.92 -0.17 -2.49
CA ILE A 33 7.20 0.57 -1.26
C ILE A 33 8.08 1.74 -1.65
N ARG A 34 7.74 2.94 -1.17
CA ARG A 34 8.44 4.16 -1.53
C ARG A 34 8.59 5.12 -0.35
N ASP A 35 9.71 5.81 -0.34
CA ASP A 35 9.94 7.00 0.49
C ASP A 35 9.43 8.25 -0.25
N VAL A 36 8.47 8.93 0.35
CA VAL A 36 7.84 10.14 -0.18
C VAL A 36 8.30 11.32 0.65
N GLU A 37 9.01 12.24 0.01
CA GLU A 37 9.41 13.51 0.62
C GLU A 37 8.41 14.60 0.22
N LYS A 38 7.68 15.17 1.19
CA LYS A 38 6.86 16.36 0.93
C LYS A 38 7.73 17.61 1.00
N LEU A 39 7.43 18.59 0.14
CA LEU A 39 8.11 19.90 0.12
C LEU A 39 8.04 20.65 1.46
N GLN A 40 7.07 20.32 2.30
CA GLN A 40 6.88 20.91 3.64
C GLN A 40 7.67 20.19 4.75
N GLY A 41 8.55 19.24 4.38
CA GLY A 41 9.49 18.58 5.29
C GLY A 41 8.99 17.28 5.94
N GLU A 42 7.72 16.92 5.76
CA GLU A 42 7.23 15.60 6.18
C GLU A 42 7.61 14.54 5.15
N SER A 43 8.51 13.64 5.53
CA SER A 43 8.81 12.44 4.75
C SER A 43 8.15 11.21 5.36
N TYR A 44 7.62 10.31 4.53
CA TYR A 44 7.08 9.03 5.00
C TYR A 44 7.47 7.90 4.06
N ARG A 45 7.65 6.70 4.62
CA ARG A 45 7.72 5.46 3.84
C ARG A 45 6.32 4.85 3.77
N GLY A 46 5.86 4.48 2.59
CA GLY A 46 4.49 4.00 2.37
C GLY A 46 4.36 3.09 1.17
N LEU A 47 3.13 2.88 0.73
CA LEU A 47 2.82 2.10 -0.48
C LEU A 47 2.66 3.01 -1.68
N SER A 48 3.15 2.57 -2.84
CA SER A 48 2.93 3.23 -4.12
C SER A 48 2.13 2.35 -5.05
N PHE A 49 1.25 2.95 -5.84
CA PHE A 49 0.39 2.28 -6.81
C PHE A 49 0.56 2.95 -8.17
N ARG A 50 0.88 2.16 -9.19
CA ARG A 50 1.03 2.62 -10.57
C ARG A 50 0.28 1.71 -11.52
N SER A 51 -0.55 2.27 -12.39
CA SER A 51 -1.23 1.52 -13.45
C SER A 51 -0.37 1.48 -14.70
N GLY A 52 0.15 0.32 -15.05
CA GLY A 52 1.03 0.07 -16.20
C GLY A 52 2.14 1.10 -16.38
N ASP A 53 2.24 1.64 -17.60
CA ASP A 53 3.23 2.66 -17.94
C ASP A 53 2.78 4.10 -17.60
N SER A 54 1.72 4.26 -16.80
CA SER A 54 1.26 5.58 -16.35
C SER A 54 2.40 6.33 -15.65
N PRO A 55 2.64 7.61 -16.00
CA PRO A 55 3.57 8.45 -15.27
C PRO A 55 3.02 8.87 -13.90
N VAL A 56 1.73 8.60 -13.62
CA VAL A 56 1.06 8.94 -12.37
C VAL A 56 1.19 7.77 -11.39
N GLU A 57 1.70 8.08 -10.21
CA GLU A 57 1.85 7.15 -9.10
C GLU A 57 1.08 7.69 -7.88
N ALA A 58 0.11 6.92 -7.40
CA ALA A 58 -0.57 7.22 -6.14
C ALA A 58 0.30 6.73 -4.98
N ASN A 59 0.44 7.53 -3.94
CA ASN A 59 1.23 7.18 -2.77
C ASN A 59 0.36 7.26 -1.51
N LEU A 60 0.42 6.22 -0.69
CA LEU A 60 -0.37 6.05 0.52
C LEU A 60 0.54 5.99 1.73
N ASN A 61 0.30 6.90 2.68
CA ASN A 61 0.97 6.87 3.98
C ASN A 61 0.31 5.82 4.88
N MET A 62 1.05 4.76 5.20
CA MET A 62 0.56 3.63 5.99
C MET A 62 0.81 3.76 7.49
N THR A 63 1.34 4.90 7.95
CA THR A 63 1.67 5.11 9.36
C THR A 63 0.42 4.95 10.24
N GLY A 64 -0.72 5.52 9.84
CA GLY A 64 -1.97 5.39 10.59
C GLY A 64 -2.51 3.96 10.61
N ALA A 65 -2.41 3.24 9.49
CA ALA A 65 -2.80 1.83 9.39
C ALA A 65 -1.94 0.95 10.31
N PHE A 66 -0.62 1.19 10.34
CA PHE A 66 0.29 0.47 11.23
C PHE A 66 0.02 0.78 12.70
N GLN A 67 -0.24 2.04 13.06
CA GLN A 67 -0.63 2.41 14.43
C GLN A 67 -1.91 1.69 14.87
N ALA A 68 -2.89 1.55 13.98
CA ALA A 68 -4.10 0.78 14.27
C ALA A 68 -3.80 -0.71 14.48
N TYR A 69 -2.91 -1.30 13.67
CA TYR A 69 -2.44 -2.67 13.86
C TYR A 69 -1.74 -2.85 15.22
N GLU A 70 -0.84 -1.94 15.59
CA GLU A 70 -0.15 -1.96 16.89
C GLU A 70 -1.12 -1.78 18.07
N ALA A 71 -2.22 -1.06 17.88
CA ALA A 71 -3.31 -0.94 18.84
C ALA A 71 -4.19 -2.20 18.96
N GLY A 72 -3.87 -3.27 18.21
CA GLY A 72 -4.56 -4.56 18.27
C GLY A 72 -5.70 -4.70 17.27
N ARG A 73 -5.87 -3.77 16.33
CA ARG A 73 -6.85 -3.90 15.27
C ARG A 73 -6.48 -5.08 14.34
N PRO A 74 -7.45 -5.92 13.91
CA PRO A 74 -7.16 -7.02 13.01
C PRO A 74 -6.57 -6.55 11.68
N TYR A 75 -5.48 -7.20 11.26
CA TYR A 75 -4.82 -6.92 9.98
C TYR A 75 -5.78 -7.00 8.78
N LYS A 76 -6.68 -8.01 8.78
CA LYS A 76 -7.65 -8.19 7.69
C LYS A 76 -8.60 -7.00 7.51
N ASP A 77 -8.99 -6.36 8.62
CA ASP A 77 -9.87 -5.19 8.56
C ASP A 77 -9.12 -3.99 7.99
N ILE A 78 -7.82 -3.85 8.32
CA ILE A 78 -6.95 -2.80 7.80
C ILE A 78 -6.69 -3.03 6.30
N LEU A 79 -6.43 -4.28 5.89
CA LEU A 79 -6.24 -4.64 4.50
C LEU A 79 -7.47 -4.24 3.66
N GLY A 80 -8.66 -4.59 4.11
CA GLY A 80 -9.91 -4.26 3.42
C GLY A 80 -10.22 -2.76 3.31
N GLU A 81 -9.65 -1.90 4.16
CA GLU A 81 -9.82 -0.43 4.03
C GLU A 81 -8.87 0.19 2.99
N VAL A 82 -7.73 -0.44 2.76
CA VAL A 82 -6.74 0.03 1.78
C VAL A 82 -7.14 -0.40 0.36
N GLU A 83 -8.02 -1.38 0.25
CA GLU A 83 -8.62 -1.86 -1.00
C GLU A 83 -9.65 -0.89 -1.62
N VAL A 84 -10.13 0.13 -0.89
CA VAL A 84 -11.31 0.96 -1.25
C VAL A 84 -10.96 2.28 -1.94
#